data_AF-A0A5J4NBH5-F1
#
_entry.id   AF-A0A5J4NBH5-F1
#
_cell.length_a   1.000
_cell.length_b   1.000
_cell.length_c   1.000
_cell.angle_alpha   90.00
_cell.angle_beta   90.00
_cell.angle_gamma   90.00
#
_symmetry.space_group_name_H-M   'P 1'
#
loop_
_entity.id
_entity.type
_entity.pdbx_description
1 polymer ?
#
loop_
_entity_poly.entity_id
_entity_poly.type
_entity_poly.pdbx_seq_one_letter_code
_entity_poly.pdbx_strand_id
1 'polypeptide(L)'
;MSEGPVLALLLARQGAVGILRDMLGPRDVHEAKATAPDSLRARFASPEPGPENGEDSHSSINLLHGSTTEAEVEKDIQFFFPIEHTVAAIKPDAYTNRDEIAEQIKSAGFHVAARRDTQLSEDLAEQLYSNLKDEPFYEDLVRHMTRQVYLL
;
A
#
# COMPACT_ATOMS: atom_id res chain seq x y z
N MET A 1 -20.34 5.06 -12.92
CA MET A 1 -20.74 3.67 -13.21
C MET A 1 -19.94 3.27 -14.43
N SER A 2 -19.01 2.32 -14.32
CA SER A 2 -18.09 2.01 -15.43
C SER A 2 -18.75 1.04 -16.42
N GLU A 3 -18.58 1.31 -17.71
CA GLU A 3 -19.06 0.47 -18.83
C GLU A 3 -18.03 -0.61 -19.22
N GLY A 4 -16.97 -0.79 -18.44
CA GLY A 4 -15.87 -1.72 -18.71
C GLY A 4 -14.87 -1.86 -17.56
N PRO A 5 -13.85 -2.73 -17.71
CA PRO A 5 -12.82 -2.96 -16.70
C PRO A 5 -11.93 -1.72 -16.48
N VAL A 6 -11.51 -1.49 -15.24
CA VAL A 6 -10.60 -0.39 -14.85
C VAL A 6 -9.28 -0.99 -14.36
N LEU A 7 -8.15 -0.45 -14.83
CA LEU A 7 -6.82 -0.76 -14.30
C LEU A 7 -6.43 0.28 -13.25
N ALA A 8 -6.39 -0.14 -11.98
CA ALA A 8 -5.81 0.67 -10.91
C ALA A 8 -4.30 0.35 -10.81
N LEU A 9 -3.46 1.38 -10.60
CA LEU A 9 -2.01 1.23 -10.41
C LEU A 9 -1.56 1.91 -9.11
N LEU A 10 -0.87 1.17 -8.23
CA LEU A 10 -0.13 1.74 -7.10
C LEU A 10 1.28 2.10 -7.57
N LEU A 11 1.59 3.40 -7.61
CA LEU A 11 2.86 3.91 -8.14
C LEU A 11 3.78 4.37 -7.00
N ALA A 12 5.04 3.91 -7.02
CA ALA A 12 6.04 4.26 -6.00
C ALA A 12 7.26 4.96 -6.63
N ARG A 13 7.54 6.19 -6.19
CA ARG A 13 8.72 7.00 -6.57
C ARG A 13 8.92 8.14 -5.56
N GLN A 14 10.16 8.62 -5.37
CA GLN A 14 10.39 9.87 -4.65
C GLN A 14 9.68 11.04 -5.35
N GLY A 15 8.87 11.80 -4.61
CA GLY A 15 8.07 12.90 -5.18
C GLY A 15 6.92 12.44 -6.08
N ALA A 16 6.46 11.19 -5.94
CA ALA A 16 5.46 10.57 -6.82
C ALA A 16 4.23 11.45 -7.07
N VAL A 17 3.67 12.08 -6.03
CA VAL A 17 2.45 12.90 -6.15
C VAL A 17 2.66 14.10 -7.08
N GLY A 18 3.73 14.87 -6.86
CA GLY A 18 4.03 16.04 -7.69
C GLY A 18 4.34 15.64 -9.13
N ILE A 19 5.18 14.61 -9.31
CA ILE A 19 5.56 14.12 -10.63
C ILE A 19 4.35 13.58 -11.39
N LEU A 20 3.49 12.79 -10.74
CA LEU A 20 2.28 12.25 -11.36
C LEU A 20 1.31 13.37 -11.72
N ARG A 21 1.13 14.36 -10.84
CA ARG A 21 0.29 15.54 -11.12
C ARG A 21 0.78 16.28 -12.37
N ASP A 22 2.08 16.51 -12.48
CA ASP A 22 2.67 17.23 -13.61
C ASP A 22 2.55 16.40 -14.92
N MET A 23 2.74 15.07 -14.84
CA MET A 23 2.51 14.16 -15.98
C MET A 23 1.05 14.12 -16.44
N LEU A 24 0.11 14.15 -15.50
CA LEU A 24 -1.32 14.13 -15.80
C LEU A 24 -1.78 15.42 -16.47
N GLY A 25 -1.23 16.58 -16.07
CA GLY A 25 -1.70 17.89 -16.50
C GLY A 25 -2.98 18.34 -15.77
N PRO A 26 -3.54 19.51 -16.14
CA PRO A 26 -4.77 20.05 -15.55
C PRO A 26 -5.92 19.04 -15.52
N ARG A 27 -6.80 19.15 -14.51
CA ARG A 27 -7.96 18.25 -14.37
C ARG A 27 -8.99 18.47 -15.49
N ASP A 28 -9.14 19.71 -15.93
CA ASP A 28 -9.94 20.06 -17.09
C ASP A 28 -9.19 19.70 -18.37
N VAL A 29 -9.85 18.94 -19.25
CA VAL A 29 -9.24 18.43 -20.48
C VAL A 29 -8.96 19.55 -21.49
N HIS A 30 -9.82 20.56 -21.58
CA HIS A 30 -9.61 21.69 -22.49
C HIS A 30 -8.41 22.54 -22.03
N GLU A 31 -8.31 22.81 -20.73
CA GLU A 31 -7.15 23.46 -20.13
C GLU A 31 -5.88 22.64 -20.35
N ALA A 32 -5.94 21.31 -20.16
CA ALA A 32 -4.79 20.43 -20.41
C ALA A 32 -4.33 20.46 -21.87
N LYS A 33 -5.25 20.38 -22.85
CA LYS A 33 -4.92 20.50 -24.27
C LYS A 33 -4.27 21.86 -24.60
N ALA A 34 -4.76 22.93 -23.98
CA ALA A 34 -4.28 24.29 -24.26
C ALA A 34 -2.92 24.61 -23.60
N THR A 35 -2.70 24.12 -22.37
CA THR A 35 -1.56 24.54 -21.53
C THR A 35 -0.48 23.47 -21.36
N ALA A 36 -0.83 22.19 -21.56
CA ALA A 36 0.06 21.04 -21.39
C ALA A 36 -0.26 19.93 -22.42
N PRO A 37 -0.08 20.18 -23.73
CA PRO A 37 -0.54 19.28 -24.80
C PRO A 37 0.11 17.88 -24.76
N ASP A 38 1.29 17.74 -24.15
CA ASP A 38 1.98 16.46 -24.00
C ASP A 38 1.54 15.67 -22.75
N SER A 39 0.70 16.26 -21.89
CA SER A 39 0.20 15.61 -20.68
C SER A 39 -0.71 14.42 -21.00
N LEU A 40 -0.82 13.48 -20.06
CA LEU A 40 -1.63 12.28 -20.27
C LEU A 40 -3.11 12.62 -20.49
N ARG A 41 -3.65 13.63 -19.79
CA ARG A 41 -5.06 14.04 -19.96
C ARG A 41 -5.32 14.71 -21.31
N ALA A 42 -4.36 15.44 -21.85
CA ALA A 42 -4.47 16.01 -23.19
C ALA A 42 -4.41 14.92 -24.28
N ARG A 43 -3.48 13.97 -24.13
CA ARG A 43 -3.20 12.93 -25.13
C ARG A 43 -4.24 11.80 -25.18
N PHE A 44 -4.85 11.48 -24.04
CA PHE A 44 -5.78 10.37 -23.89
C PHE A 44 -7.18 10.83 -23.47
N ALA A 45 -7.59 12.02 -23.87
CA ALA A 45 -8.97 12.47 -23.71
C ALA A 45 -9.94 11.63 -24.56
N SER A 46 -11.18 11.44 -24.08
CA SER A 46 -12.26 10.95 -24.95
C SER A 46 -12.38 11.87 -26.17
N PRO A 47 -12.69 11.32 -27.36
CA PRO A 47 -13.07 12.15 -28.49
C PRO A 47 -14.22 13.06 -28.06
N GLU A 48 -14.15 14.34 -28.43
CA GLU A 48 -15.27 15.24 -28.23
C GLU A 48 -16.46 14.68 -29.02
N PRO A 49 -17.67 14.60 -28.42
CA PRO A 49 -18.85 14.32 -29.23
C PRO A 49 -18.89 15.34 -30.37
N GLY A 50 -19.25 14.89 -31.57
CA GLY A 50 -19.39 15.79 -32.72
C GLY A 50 -20.39 16.91 -32.42
N PRO A 51 -20.59 17.89 -33.33
CA PRO A 51 -21.57 18.93 -33.12
C PRO A 51 -22.98 18.31 -33.04
N GLU A 52 -23.42 17.99 -31.83
CA GLU A 52 -24.78 17.60 -31.55
C GLU A 52 -25.61 18.88 -31.45
N ASN A 53 -26.78 18.83 -32.08
CA ASN A 53 -27.65 19.98 -32.26
C ASN A 53 -28.10 20.53 -30.89
N GLY A 54 -27.38 21.53 -30.39
CA GLY A 54 -27.91 22.58 -29.52
C GLY A 54 -28.29 22.22 -28.09
N GLU A 55 -28.16 20.98 -27.61
CA GLU A 55 -28.48 20.63 -26.23
C GLU A 55 -27.35 19.83 -25.56
N ASP A 56 -26.93 20.38 -24.41
CA ASP A 56 -25.97 19.88 -23.42
C ASP A 56 -24.52 19.65 -23.87
N SER A 57 -23.72 20.71 -23.64
CA SER A 57 -22.26 20.65 -23.54
C SER A 57 -21.85 19.66 -22.45
N HIS A 58 -21.78 18.37 -22.77
CA HIS A 58 -21.15 17.39 -21.91
C HIS A 58 -19.66 17.73 -21.85
N SER A 59 -19.26 18.37 -20.74
CA SER A 59 -17.85 18.58 -20.42
C SER A 59 -17.10 17.26 -20.60
N SER A 60 -16.02 17.31 -21.37
CA SER A 60 -15.24 16.13 -21.70
C SER A 60 -14.79 15.41 -20.42
N ILE A 61 -15.16 14.14 -20.28
CA ILE A 61 -14.84 13.36 -19.08
C ILE A 61 -13.35 13.07 -19.07
N ASN A 62 -12.70 13.42 -17.96
CA ASN A 62 -11.31 13.07 -17.71
C ASN A 62 -11.17 11.55 -17.56
N LEU A 63 -10.48 10.90 -18.49
CA LEU A 63 -10.29 9.45 -18.49
C LEU A 63 -9.23 8.96 -17.50
N LEU A 64 -8.52 9.87 -16.82
CA LEU A 64 -7.42 9.54 -15.93
C LEU A 64 -7.63 10.12 -14.53
N HIS A 65 -7.87 9.21 -13.58
CA HIS A 65 -7.82 9.50 -12.16
C HIS A 65 -6.38 9.43 -11.64
N GLY A 66 -6.02 10.37 -10.77
CA GLY A 66 -4.75 10.34 -10.08
C GLY A 66 -4.82 11.21 -8.85
N SER A 67 -4.39 10.65 -7.72
CA SER A 67 -4.37 11.35 -6.44
C SER A 67 -3.34 12.48 -6.48
N THR A 68 -3.75 13.68 -6.08
CA THR A 68 -2.94 14.91 -6.17
C THR A 68 -2.73 15.61 -4.83
N THR A 69 -3.33 15.06 -3.77
CA THR A 69 -3.14 15.47 -2.38
C THR A 69 -2.87 14.24 -1.51
N GLU A 70 -2.26 14.41 -0.34
CA GLU A 70 -1.98 13.29 0.57
C GLU A 70 -3.27 12.60 1.03
N ALA A 71 -4.33 13.36 1.30
CA ALA A 71 -5.63 12.81 1.68
C ALA A 71 -6.29 12.00 0.55
N GLU A 72 -6.14 12.41 -0.71
CA GLU A 72 -6.58 11.62 -1.86
C GLU A 72 -5.75 10.34 -1.98
N VAL A 73 -4.43 10.40 -1.78
CA VAL A 73 -3.54 9.24 -1.84
C VAL A 73 -3.93 8.21 -0.79
N GLU A 74 -4.09 8.60 0.47
CA GLU A 74 -4.46 7.68 1.55
C GLU A 74 -5.80 7.00 1.27
N LYS A 75 -6.82 7.77 0.89
CA LYS A 75 -8.15 7.25 0.55
C LYS A 75 -8.13 6.31 -0.65
N ASP A 76 -7.46 6.68 -1.73
CA ASP A 76 -7.42 5.90 -2.97
C ASP A 76 -6.61 4.61 -2.78
N ILE A 77 -5.51 4.65 -2.01
CA ILE A 77 -4.77 3.46 -1.61
C ILE A 77 -5.69 2.53 -0.81
N GLN A 78 -6.37 3.03 0.22
CA GLN A 78 -7.26 2.19 1.02
C GLN A 78 -8.40 1.57 0.20
N PHE A 79 -8.92 2.30 -0.80
CA PHE A 79 -10.01 1.82 -1.65
C PHE A 79 -9.58 0.78 -2.70
N PHE A 80 -8.50 1.05 -3.44
CA PHE A 80 -8.07 0.19 -4.55
C PHE A 80 -7.02 -0.86 -4.15
N PHE A 81 -6.24 -0.59 -3.11
CA PHE A 81 -5.10 -1.40 -2.66
C PHE A 81 -5.12 -1.53 -1.14
N PRO A 82 -6.13 -2.18 -0.54
CA PRO A 82 -6.10 -2.43 0.90
C PRO A 82 -4.83 -3.19 1.25
N ILE A 83 -3.90 -2.54 1.96
CA ILE A 83 -2.67 -3.16 2.44
C ILE A 83 -2.94 -3.69 3.84
N GLU A 84 -2.90 -5.02 3.98
CA GLU A 84 -2.96 -5.67 5.28
C GLU A 84 -1.55 -5.83 5.84
N HIS A 85 -1.40 -5.52 7.13
CA HIS A 85 -0.16 -5.73 7.86
C HIS A 85 -0.36 -6.83 8.88
N THR A 86 0.62 -7.73 8.98
CA THR A 86 0.67 -8.78 9.98
C THR A 86 2.08 -8.89 10.56
N VAL A 87 2.21 -9.59 11.68
CA VAL A 87 3.48 -9.81 12.36
C VAL A 87 3.72 -11.30 12.53
N ALA A 88 4.94 -11.74 12.22
CA ALA A 88 5.41 -13.08 12.53
C ALA A 88 6.58 -12.96 13.51
N ALA A 89 6.51 -13.69 14.63
CA ALA A 89 7.60 -13.80 15.59
C ALA A 89 8.30 -15.15 15.40
N ILE A 90 9.59 -15.10 15.02
CA ILE A 90 10.43 -16.29 14.98
C ILE A 90 10.90 -16.55 16.41
N LYS A 91 10.46 -17.68 16.98
CA LYS A 91 10.76 -18.05 18.36
C LYS A 91 12.26 -18.33 18.56
N PRO A 92 12.77 -18.21 19.81
CA PRO A 92 14.19 -18.43 20.14
C PRO A 92 14.79 -19.72 19.55
N ASP A 93 14.10 -20.85 19.65
CA ASP A 93 14.60 -22.15 19.17
C ASP A 93 14.75 -22.23 17.64
N ALA A 94 14.02 -21.38 16.90
CA ALA A 94 14.09 -21.30 15.44
C ALA A 94 15.00 -20.16 14.94
N TYR A 95 15.64 -19.42 15.86
CA TYR A 95 16.39 -18.21 15.51
C TYR A 95 17.60 -18.48 14.61
N THR A 96 18.23 -19.66 14.73
CA THR A 96 19.32 -20.07 13.83
C THR A 96 18.84 -20.21 12.37
N ASN A 97 17.57 -20.53 12.14
CA ASN A 97 16.95 -20.61 10.82
C ASN A 97 16.24 -19.31 10.40
N ARG A 98 16.40 -18.20 11.13
CA ARG A 98 15.61 -16.97 10.93
C ARG A 98 15.65 -16.42 9.50
N ASP A 99 16.82 -16.47 8.86
CA ASP A 99 16.99 -15.92 7.52
C ASP A 99 16.32 -16.83 6.47
N GLU A 100 16.44 -18.16 6.62
CA GLU A 100 15.73 -19.12 5.78
C GLU A 100 14.21 -18.98 5.91
N ILE A 101 13.71 -18.86 7.14
CA ILE A 101 12.28 -18.63 7.42
C ILE A 101 11.82 -17.30 6.79
N ALA A 102 12.61 -16.23 6.93
CA ALA A 102 12.30 -14.94 6.33
C ALA A 102 12.27 -14.99 4.80
N GLU A 103 13.17 -15.75 4.17
CA GLU A 103 13.15 -15.95 2.72
C GLU A 103 11.95 -16.77 2.25
N GLN A 104 11.51 -17.78 3.02
CA GLN A 104 10.27 -18.50 2.72
C GLN A 104 9.05 -17.58 2.80
N ILE A 105 8.98 -16.71 3.81
CA ILE A 105 7.92 -15.70 3.94
C ILE A 105 7.91 -14.77 2.72
N LYS A 106 9.08 -14.26 2.29
CA LYS A 106 9.18 -13.44 1.08
C LYS A 106 8.75 -14.20 -0.18
N SER A 107 9.16 -15.46 -0.29
CA SER A 107 8.82 -16.33 -1.43
C SER A 107 7.33 -16.63 -1.53
N ALA A 108 6.62 -16.58 -0.40
CA ALA A 108 5.15 -16.67 -0.35
C ALA A 108 4.44 -15.37 -0.75
N GLY A 109 5.18 -14.33 -1.16
CA GLY A 109 4.64 -13.05 -1.64
C GLY A 109 4.53 -11.96 -0.58
N PHE A 110 4.98 -12.20 0.66
CA PHE A 110 4.99 -11.17 1.69
C PHE A 110 6.15 -10.19 1.47
N HIS A 111 5.88 -8.90 1.64
CA HIS A 111 6.92 -7.89 1.77
C HIS A 111 7.28 -7.69 3.25
N VAL A 112 8.53 -7.94 3.63
CA VAL A 112 9.01 -7.69 5.01
C VAL A 112 9.23 -6.19 5.18
N ALA A 113 8.20 -5.49 5.67
CA ALA A 113 8.23 -4.04 5.86
C ALA A 113 9.18 -3.58 6.99
N ALA A 114 9.37 -4.41 8.01
CA ALA A 114 10.30 -4.14 9.11
C ALA A 114 10.85 -5.45 9.68
N ARG A 115 12.11 -5.41 10.14
CA ARG A 115 12.76 -6.48 10.89
C ARG A 115 13.32 -5.90 12.18
N ARG A 116 13.14 -6.62 13.30
CA ARG A 116 13.74 -6.28 14.58
C ARG A 116 14.26 -7.55 15.23
N ASP A 117 15.58 -7.63 15.42
CA ASP A 117 16.22 -8.65 16.23
C ASP A 117 16.25 -8.15 17.68
N THR A 118 15.52 -8.82 18.56
CA THR A 118 15.41 -8.44 19.97
C THR A 118 15.27 -9.67 20.84
N GLN A 119 15.80 -9.58 22.06
CA GLN A 119 15.41 -10.49 23.12
C GLN A 119 14.21 -9.88 23.87
N LEU A 120 13.17 -10.69 24.09
CA LEU A 120 12.01 -10.24 24.86
C LEU A 120 12.33 -10.29 26.36
N SER A 121 12.00 -9.22 27.08
CA SER A 121 11.86 -9.28 28.54
C SER A 121 10.59 -10.04 28.92
N GLU A 122 10.53 -10.52 30.16
CA GLU A 122 9.34 -11.16 30.72
C GLU A 122 8.11 -10.25 30.63
N ASP A 123 8.22 -9.02 31.13
CA ASP A 123 7.16 -8.01 31.01
C ASP A 123 6.62 -7.83 29.58
N LEU A 124 7.50 -7.82 28.57
CA LEU A 124 7.10 -7.63 27.18
C LEU A 124 6.47 -8.90 26.59
N ALA A 125 6.98 -10.08 26.95
CA ALA A 125 6.39 -11.35 26.55
C ALA A 125 5.00 -11.55 27.18
N GLU A 126 4.83 -11.20 28.45
CA GLU A 126 3.53 -11.24 29.13
C GLU A 126 2.51 -10.29 28.49
N GLN A 127 2.94 -9.09 28.11
CA GLN A 127 2.08 -8.15 27.37
C GLN A 127 1.67 -8.72 26.02
N LEU A 128 2.64 -9.27 25.26
CA LEU A 128 2.42 -9.85 23.94
C LEU A 128 1.44 -11.02 23.95
N TYR A 129 1.50 -11.88 24.98
CA TYR A 129 0.66 -13.08 25.11
C TYR A 129 -0.45 -12.94 26.15
N SER A 130 -0.81 -11.71 26.53
CA SER A 130 -1.79 -11.43 27.58
C SER A 130 -3.16 -12.06 27.36
N ASN A 131 -3.56 -12.27 26.11
CA ASN A 131 -4.78 -12.96 25.71
C ASN A 131 -4.78 -14.46 26.02
N LEU A 132 -3.62 -15.04 26.35
CA LEU A 132 -3.45 -16.46 26.68
C LEU A 132 -3.22 -16.69 28.19
N LYS A 133 -3.40 -15.67 29.05
CA LYS A 133 -3.09 -15.76 30.49
C LYS A 133 -3.80 -16.89 31.23
N ASP A 134 -5.00 -17.24 30.80
CA ASP A 134 -5.81 -18.30 31.42
C ASP A 134 -5.46 -19.69 30.88
N GLU A 135 -4.57 -19.78 29.89
CA GLU A 135 -4.16 -21.05 29.30
C GLU A 135 -3.11 -21.76 30.18
N PRO A 136 -3.19 -23.09 30.35
CA PRO A 136 -2.31 -23.84 31.24
C PRO A 136 -0.83 -23.81 30.82
N PHE A 137 -0.53 -23.42 29.58
CA PHE A 137 0.83 -23.33 29.02
C PHE A 137 1.39 -21.90 29.00
N TYR A 138 0.67 -20.90 29.52
CA TYR A 138 1.06 -19.49 29.44
C TYR A 138 2.45 -19.22 30.04
N GLU A 139 2.68 -19.68 31.27
CA GLU A 139 3.95 -19.49 31.98
C GLU A 139 5.13 -20.12 31.23
N ASP A 140 4.93 -21.32 30.68
CA ASP A 140 5.94 -22.01 29.88
C ASP A 140 6.22 -21.29 28.56
N LEU A 141 5.17 -20.70 27.94
CA LEU A 141 5.31 -19.88 26.73
C LEU A 141 6.12 -18.62 27.02
N VAL A 142 5.77 -17.85 28.06
CA VAL A 142 6.50 -16.63 28.44
C VAL A 142 7.96 -16.96 28.72
N ARG A 143 8.22 -17.98 29.55
CA ARG A 143 9.58 -18.44 29.86
C ARG A 143 10.34 -18.88 28.61
N HIS A 144 9.69 -19.54 27.67
CA HIS A 144 10.31 -19.97 26.42
C HIS A 144 10.71 -18.77 25.55
N MET A 145 9.86 -17.74 25.48
CA MET A 145 10.06 -16.57 24.63
C MET A 145 11.14 -15.61 25.15
N THR A 146 11.48 -15.67 26.44
CA THR A 146 12.48 -14.80 27.09
C THR A 146 13.87 -15.43 27.22
N ARG A 147 14.05 -16.69 26.79
CA ARG A 147 15.35 -17.39 26.85
C ARG A 147 16.43 -16.62 26.10
N GLN A 148 17.62 -16.51 26.70
CA GLN A 148 18.79 -15.92 26.05
C GLN A 148 19.24 -16.78 24.86
N VAL A 149 19.14 -16.21 23.67
CA VAL A 149 19.86 -16.69 22.49
C VAL A 149 20.97 -15.70 22.23
N TYR A 150 22.22 -16.15 22.26
CA TYR A 150 23.34 -15.29 21.90
C TYR A 150 23.22 -14.92 20.42
N LEU A 151 22.98 -13.63 20.16
CA LEU A 151 23.02 -13.05 18.81
C LEU A 151 24.49 -13.01 18.38
N LEU A 152 24.90 -13.94 17.51
CA LEU A 152 26.23 -13.96 16.88
C LEU A 152 26.25 -13.06 15.64
#